data_AF-A0A662X8M2-F1
#
_entry.id   AF-A0A662X8M2-F1
#
_cell.length_a   1.000
_cell.length_b   1.000
_cell.length_c   1.000
_cell.angle_alpha   90.00
_cell.angle_beta   90.00
_cell.angle_gamma   90.00
#
_symmetry.space_group_name_H-M   'P 1'
#
loop_
_entity.id
_entity.type
_entity.pdbx_description
1 polymer ?
#
loop_
_entity_poly.entity_id
_entity_poly.type
_entity_poly.pdbx_seq_one_letter_code
_entity_poly.pdbx_strand_id
1 'polypeptide(L)'
;MVSAATLLAIAAVAAFAASDADAHGTLSLPGLTFTGTNYAGDYSATVPMTALTPQSGDIFTNYPDASLNAAAFDRAFKASTYTTLKEFLLTNQDMSLGRFSNPKTAECGFTDPTSGAVQALPDEVEWYGGKMNHDGPCEIWCDDEVVLPFTANCAVTYPEGKFPYEKAKCEGKSRLTMYWMSTLLEWQVYIDCAKIGEGGSPASATTSTTATNTTSATTAPVASTTTEATTDVTPTTTPSSTSQTDLSGTVGGEASSTTNLQCKRKLERVASN
;
A
#
# COMPACT_ATOMS: atom_id res chain seq x y z
N MET A 1 -40.48 -34.24 49.53
CA MET A 1 -39.29 -33.36 49.53
C MET A 1 -38.43 -33.80 48.36
N VAL A 2 -38.47 -33.08 47.24
CA VAL A 2 -37.68 -33.41 46.03
C VAL A 2 -36.42 -32.55 46.07
N SER A 3 -35.27 -33.21 46.09
CA SER A 3 -33.95 -32.59 46.25
C SER A 3 -33.37 -32.13 44.91
N ALA A 4 -32.47 -31.16 44.99
CA ALA A 4 -32.11 -30.21 43.96
C ALA A 4 -31.18 -30.72 42.85
N ALA A 5 -31.36 -30.06 41.69
CA ALA A 5 -30.35 -29.59 40.73
C ALA A 5 -29.34 -30.57 40.11
N THR A 6 -29.36 -30.68 38.78
CA THR A 6 -28.12 -30.79 38.00
C THR A 6 -28.27 -30.11 36.63
N LEU A 7 -27.16 -29.53 36.19
CA LEU A 7 -26.96 -28.39 35.31
C LEU A 7 -27.39 -28.55 33.85
N LEU A 8 -27.91 -27.47 33.25
CA LEU A 8 -27.85 -27.22 31.80
C LEU A 8 -26.40 -26.89 31.41
N ALA A 9 -25.77 -27.72 30.57
CA ALA A 9 -24.53 -27.37 29.89
C ALA A 9 -24.87 -26.59 28.61
N ILE A 10 -24.67 -25.27 28.62
CA ILE A 10 -24.70 -24.44 27.42
C ILE A 10 -23.29 -24.47 26.82
N ALA A 11 -23.09 -25.26 25.76
CA ALA A 11 -21.88 -25.21 24.96
C ALA A 11 -21.90 -23.92 24.13
N ALA A 12 -21.14 -22.90 24.55
CA ALA A 12 -20.88 -21.72 23.74
C ALA A 12 -19.90 -22.11 22.61
N VAL A 13 -20.43 -22.34 21.41
CA VAL A 13 -19.60 -22.46 20.20
C VAL A 13 -19.18 -21.04 19.83
N ALA A 14 -17.98 -20.66 20.23
CA ALA A 14 -17.33 -19.46 19.70
C ALA A 14 -17.01 -19.72 18.24
N ALA A 15 -17.81 -19.17 17.33
CA ALA A 15 -17.47 -19.09 15.92
C ALA A 15 -16.27 -18.15 15.80
N PHE A 16 -15.07 -18.71 15.62
CA PHE A 16 -13.94 -17.95 15.14
C PHE A 16 -14.28 -17.53 13.71
N ALA A 17 -14.75 -16.29 13.54
CA ALA A 17 -14.64 -15.63 12.26
C ALA A 17 -13.15 -15.51 11.98
N ALA A 18 -12.61 -16.42 11.15
CA ALA A 18 -11.36 -16.16 10.49
C ALA A 18 -11.59 -14.86 9.72
N SER A 19 -10.99 -13.77 10.18
CA SER A 19 -10.74 -12.64 9.30
C SER A 19 -9.97 -13.23 8.14
N ASP A 20 -10.59 -13.33 6.96
CA ASP A 20 -9.89 -13.64 5.73
C ASP A 20 -8.79 -12.57 5.64
N ALA A 21 -7.59 -12.96 6.04
CA ALA A 21 -6.41 -12.17 5.82
C ALA A 21 -6.24 -12.22 4.30
N ASP A 22 -6.80 -11.22 3.63
CA ASP A 22 -6.55 -11.01 2.22
C ASP A 22 -5.05 -10.77 2.08
N ALA A 23 -4.33 -11.86 1.75
CA ALA A 23 -2.87 -11.93 1.77
C ALA A 23 -2.25 -11.21 0.57
N HIS A 24 -3.04 -10.41 -0.12
CA HIS A 24 -2.89 -10.11 -1.52
C HIS A 24 -3.02 -8.59 -1.68
N GLY A 25 -1.94 -7.96 -2.12
CA GLY A 25 -1.70 -6.56 -1.83
C GLY A 25 -1.77 -5.65 -3.05
N THR A 26 -2.49 -4.55 -2.90
CA THR A 26 -2.67 -3.53 -3.93
C THR A 26 -2.81 -2.15 -3.28
N LEU A 27 -2.61 -1.07 -4.04
CA LEU A 27 -2.97 0.27 -3.61
C LEU A 27 -4.48 0.39 -3.42
N SER A 28 -4.88 1.02 -2.31
CA SER A 28 -6.24 1.50 -2.11
C SER A 28 -6.36 2.99 -2.42
N LEU A 29 -5.34 3.79 -2.12
CA LEU A 29 -5.35 5.25 -2.30
C LEU A 29 -4.07 5.74 -3.00
N PRO A 30 -4.15 6.46 -4.13
CA PRO A 30 -5.35 6.75 -4.92
C PRO A 30 -6.03 5.47 -5.44
N GLY A 31 -7.35 5.51 -5.61
CA GLY A 31 -8.13 4.36 -6.09
C GLY A 31 -7.71 3.87 -7.47
N LEU A 32 -7.69 2.55 -7.65
CA LEU A 32 -7.26 1.93 -8.91
C LEU A 32 -8.43 1.61 -9.83
N THR A 33 -8.13 1.41 -11.11
CA THR A 33 -9.02 0.74 -12.06
C THR A 33 -8.35 -0.54 -12.52
N PHE A 34 -8.95 -1.70 -12.27
CA PHE A 34 -8.40 -2.99 -12.72
C PHE A 34 -8.85 -3.31 -14.14
N THR A 35 -8.00 -3.99 -14.89
CA THR A 35 -8.25 -4.46 -16.27
C THR A 35 -9.30 -5.57 -16.38
N GLY A 36 -9.82 -6.07 -15.25
CA GLY A 36 -10.88 -7.07 -15.20
C GLY A 36 -11.52 -7.17 -13.81
N THR A 37 -12.45 -8.11 -13.65
CA THR A 37 -13.30 -8.26 -12.46
C THR A 37 -12.80 -9.30 -11.46
N ASN A 38 -11.81 -10.11 -11.81
CA ASN A 38 -11.38 -11.26 -11.01
C ASN A 38 -10.11 -10.97 -10.22
N TYR A 39 -9.79 -9.70 -9.96
CA TYR A 39 -8.60 -9.37 -9.19
C TYR A 39 -8.78 -9.81 -7.74
N ALA A 40 -7.84 -10.62 -7.25
CA ALA A 40 -7.81 -11.12 -5.88
C ALA A 40 -6.47 -10.79 -5.20
N GLY A 41 -5.93 -9.60 -5.47
CA GLY A 41 -4.61 -9.14 -4.99
C GLY A 41 -3.42 -9.94 -5.56
N ASP A 42 -3.59 -10.43 -6.78
CA ASP A 42 -2.64 -11.28 -7.46
C ASP A 42 -1.35 -10.54 -7.89
N TYR A 43 -0.23 -11.27 -7.95
CA TYR A 43 1.02 -10.78 -8.54
C TYR A 43 1.04 -10.95 -10.06
N SER A 44 1.49 -9.93 -10.78
CA SER A 44 1.42 -9.89 -12.25
C SER A 44 2.54 -10.69 -12.92
N ALA A 45 3.71 -10.74 -12.31
CA ALA A 45 4.88 -11.40 -12.86
C ALA A 45 5.81 -11.87 -11.74
N THR A 46 6.87 -12.58 -12.11
CA THR A 46 7.94 -12.94 -11.17
C THR A 46 9.28 -12.43 -11.67
N VAL A 47 10.23 -12.23 -10.76
CA VAL A 47 11.63 -12.03 -11.10
C VAL A 47 12.42 -13.23 -10.58
N PRO A 48 13.27 -13.88 -11.42
CA PRO A 48 14.10 -14.96 -10.93
C PRO A 48 15.16 -14.41 -9.97
N MET A 49 15.40 -15.09 -8.85
CA MET A 49 16.45 -14.69 -7.88
C MET A 49 17.85 -14.57 -8.51
N THR A 50 18.09 -15.26 -9.63
CA THR A 50 19.33 -15.16 -10.41
C THR A 50 19.50 -13.84 -11.16
N ALA A 51 18.49 -12.95 -11.15
CA ALA A 51 18.61 -11.59 -11.68
C ALA A 51 19.60 -10.72 -10.89
N LEU A 52 19.94 -11.14 -9.67
CA LEU A 52 21.01 -10.56 -8.87
C LEU A 52 21.97 -11.64 -8.40
N THR A 53 23.17 -11.22 -7.99
CA THR A 53 24.13 -12.09 -7.30
C THR A 53 24.11 -11.77 -5.81
N PRO A 54 23.82 -12.74 -4.93
CA PRO A 54 23.89 -12.51 -3.49
C PRO A 54 25.32 -12.12 -3.08
N GLN A 55 25.45 -11.22 -2.11
CA GLN A 55 26.76 -10.80 -1.63
C GLN A 55 27.41 -11.91 -0.79
N SER A 56 28.72 -11.80 -0.53
CA SER A 56 29.45 -12.83 0.21
C SER A 56 28.81 -13.08 1.59
N GLY A 57 28.41 -14.33 1.85
CA GLY A 57 27.74 -14.74 3.09
C GLY A 57 26.21 -14.66 3.04
N ASP A 58 25.64 -14.06 1.99
CA ASP A 58 24.20 -14.05 1.76
C ASP A 58 23.75 -15.26 0.93
N ILE A 59 22.50 -15.63 1.16
CA ILE A 59 21.74 -16.50 0.26
C ILE A 59 20.42 -15.81 -0.02
N PHE A 60 19.99 -15.83 -1.28
CA PHE A 60 18.57 -15.65 -1.55
C PHE A 60 17.89 -16.95 -1.17
N THR A 61 17.09 -16.89 -0.10
CA THR A 61 16.39 -18.05 0.44
C THR A 61 14.89 -17.78 0.44
N ASN A 62 14.11 -18.84 0.48
CA ASN A 62 12.73 -18.74 0.90
C ASN A 62 12.64 -18.79 2.44
N TYR A 63 11.42 -18.61 2.96
CA TYR A 63 10.94 -18.76 4.34
C TYR A 63 11.85 -19.59 5.28
N PRO A 64 12.01 -19.24 6.59
CA PRO A 64 11.13 -18.41 7.41
C PRO A 64 11.43 -16.91 7.48
N ASP A 65 12.61 -16.45 7.06
CA ASP A 65 13.05 -15.09 7.37
C ASP A 65 12.96 -14.16 6.15
N ALA A 66 11.74 -13.83 5.71
CA ALA A 66 11.51 -12.92 4.57
C ALA A 66 12.24 -11.57 4.74
N SER A 67 12.36 -11.07 5.97
CA SER A 67 13.09 -9.83 6.27
C SER A 67 14.60 -9.97 6.05
N LEU A 68 15.19 -11.16 6.28
CA LEU A 68 16.59 -11.43 5.93
C LEU A 68 16.77 -11.48 4.41
N ASN A 69 15.78 -12.00 3.67
CA ASN A 69 15.84 -12.02 2.22
C ASN A 69 15.72 -10.60 1.63
N ALA A 70 14.83 -9.75 2.16
CA ALA A 70 14.77 -8.33 1.78
C ALA A 70 16.10 -7.61 2.05
N ALA A 71 16.78 -7.91 3.16
CA ALA A 71 18.09 -7.34 3.46
C ALA A 71 19.19 -7.87 2.52
N ALA A 72 19.15 -9.15 2.14
CA ALA A 72 20.07 -9.71 1.15
C ALA A 72 19.82 -9.12 -0.25
N PHE A 73 18.55 -8.95 -0.63
CA PHE A 73 18.16 -8.26 -1.85
C PHE A 73 18.69 -6.82 -1.87
N ASP A 74 18.50 -6.05 -0.80
CA ASP A 74 19.00 -4.67 -0.69
C ASP A 74 20.51 -4.58 -0.92
N ARG A 75 21.29 -5.47 -0.28
CA ARG A 75 22.75 -5.52 -0.48
C ARG A 75 23.13 -5.86 -1.90
N ALA A 76 22.47 -6.85 -2.51
CA ALA A 76 22.74 -7.24 -3.88
C ALA A 76 22.30 -6.17 -4.90
N PHE A 77 21.16 -5.51 -4.66
CA PHE A 77 20.64 -4.43 -5.49
C PHE A 77 21.60 -3.23 -5.47
N LYS A 78 22.07 -2.81 -4.28
CA LYS A 78 23.08 -1.75 -4.14
C LYS A 78 24.43 -2.07 -4.78
N ALA A 79 24.78 -3.35 -4.88
CA ALA A 79 25.99 -3.80 -5.57
C ALA A 79 25.78 -4.01 -7.09
N SER A 80 24.54 -3.92 -7.57
CA SER A 80 24.20 -4.07 -8.97
C SER A 80 24.38 -2.76 -9.76
N THR A 81 24.05 -2.80 -11.05
CA THR A 81 24.03 -1.61 -11.91
C THR A 81 22.69 -0.89 -11.92
N TYR A 82 21.64 -1.48 -11.34
CA TYR A 82 20.31 -0.89 -11.32
C TYR A 82 20.25 0.29 -10.36
N THR A 83 19.57 1.35 -10.81
CA THR A 83 19.46 2.60 -10.03
C THR A 83 18.09 2.76 -9.38
N THR A 84 17.07 2.10 -9.91
CA THR A 84 15.68 2.20 -9.46
C THR A 84 15.02 0.82 -9.44
N LEU A 85 14.03 0.64 -8.56
CA LEU A 85 13.27 -0.60 -8.54
C LEU A 85 12.51 -0.79 -9.85
N LYS A 86 11.94 0.29 -10.39
CA LYS A 86 11.30 0.30 -11.71
C LYS A 86 12.19 -0.30 -12.80
N GLU A 87 13.42 0.18 -12.94
CA GLU A 87 14.38 -0.31 -13.94
C GLU A 87 14.64 -1.82 -13.77
N PHE A 88 14.89 -2.26 -12.52
CA PHE A 88 15.14 -3.65 -12.21
C PHE A 88 13.96 -4.56 -12.57
N LEU A 89 12.74 -4.19 -12.16
CA LEU A 89 11.54 -4.98 -12.41
C LEU A 89 11.21 -5.05 -13.90
N LEU A 90 11.18 -3.91 -14.59
CA LEU A 90 10.84 -3.87 -16.01
C LEU A 90 11.88 -4.59 -16.89
N THR A 91 13.12 -4.71 -16.43
CA THR A 91 14.17 -5.45 -17.13
C THR A 91 14.08 -6.96 -16.92
N ASN A 92 13.74 -7.41 -15.70
CA ASN A 92 13.93 -8.81 -15.29
C ASN A 92 12.64 -9.59 -15.07
N GLN A 93 11.47 -8.95 -15.07
CA GLN A 93 10.21 -9.65 -14.82
C GLN A 93 9.86 -10.61 -15.97
N ASP A 94 9.40 -11.80 -15.62
CA ASP A 94 8.83 -12.77 -16.54
C ASP A 94 7.30 -12.66 -16.54
N MET A 95 6.76 -11.99 -17.56
CA MET A 95 5.31 -11.81 -17.74
C MET A 95 4.58 -13.10 -18.12
N SER A 96 5.30 -14.16 -18.51
CA SER A 96 4.73 -15.50 -18.76
C SER A 96 4.50 -16.28 -17.45
N LEU A 97 5.03 -15.78 -16.34
CA LEU A 97 4.76 -16.24 -14.99
C LEU A 97 3.80 -15.28 -14.27
N GLY A 98 3.54 -15.54 -13.00
CA GLY A 98 2.53 -14.81 -12.23
C GLY A 98 1.14 -15.38 -12.38
N ARG A 99 0.14 -14.56 -12.06
CA ARG A 99 -1.28 -14.91 -12.16
C ARG A 99 -1.86 -14.41 -13.47
N PHE A 100 -2.99 -14.99 -13.84
CA PHE A 100 -3.72 -14.71 -15.09
C PHE A 100 -5.21 -14.47 -14.82
N SER A 101 -5.52 -13.96 -13.63
CA SER A 101 -6.89 -13.64 -13.21
C SER A 101 -7.51 -12.53 -14.06
N ASN A 102 -6.70 -11.56 -14.49
CA ASN A 102 -7.08 -10.47 -15.38
C ASN A 102 -6.01 -10.26 -16.48
N PRO A 103 -6.32 -9.48 -17.55
CA PRO A 103 -5.29 -8.99 -18.47
C PRO A 103 -4.22 -8.17 -17.73
N LYS A 104 -2.95 -8.31 -18.11
CA LYS A 104 -1.85 -7.62 -17.42
C LYS A 104 -0.84 -7.01 -18.38
N THR A 105 -0.18 -5.96 -17.93
CA THR A 105 0.92 -5.29 -18.64
C THR A 105 2.17 -5.26 -17.78
N ALA A 106 3.32 -5.09 -18.43
CA ALA A 106 4.59 -4.99 -17.71
C ALA A 106 4.68 -3.70 -16.87
N GLU A 107 4.05 -2.63 -17.34
CA GLU A 107 4.17 -1.29 -16.76
C GLU A 107 3.14 -1.00 -15.67
N CYS A 108 2.00 -1.69 -15.66
CA CYS A 108 0.88 -1.41 -14.76
C CYS A 108 0.21 -2.67 -14.17
N GLY A 109 0.84 -3.84 -14.29
CA GLY A 109 0.30 -5.07 -13.74
C GLY A 109 -1.15 -5.29 -14.21
N PHE A 110 -2.07 -5.48 -13.27
CA PHE A 110 -3.50 -5.68 -13.54
C PHE A 110 -4.33 -4.38 -13.56
N THR A 111 -3.69 -3.22 -13.58
CA THR A 111 -4.37 -1.91 -13.53
C THR A 111 -4.35 -1.18 -14.87
N ASP A 112 -5.38 -0.37 -15.10
CA ASP A 112 -5.55 0.50 -16.27
C ASP A 112 -5.55 1.97 -15.83
N PRO A 113 -4.45 2.72 -16.08
CA PRO A 113 -4.37 4.13 -15.74
C PRO A 113 -5.09 5.06 -16.72
N THR A 114 -5.83 4.54 -17.70
CA THR A 114 -6.40 5.35 -18.79
C THR A 114 -7.92 5.43 -18.76
N SER A 115 -8.61 4.31 -18.63
CA SER A 115 -10.08 4.26 -18.72
C SER A 115 -10.81 4.67 -17.45
N GLY A 116 -10.11 4.64 -16.30
CA GLY A 116 -10.66 4.93 -14.97
C GLY A 116 -11.02 6.40 -14.71
N ALA A 117 -11.66 6.61 -13.55
CA ALA A 117 -11.89 7.93 -12.98
C ALA A 117 -10.57 8.58 -12.56
N VAL A 118 -10.42 9.87 -12.83
CA VAL A 118 -9.27 10.66 -12.35
C VAL A 118 -9.37 10.80 -10.84
N GLN A 119 -8.31 10.40 -10.14
CA GLN A 119 -8.16 10.56 -8.70
C GLN A 119 -7.44 11.87 -8.38
N ALA A 120 -7.89 12.59 -7.36
CA ALA A 120 -7.07 13.64 -6.77
C ALA A 120 -5.81 13.04 -6.13
N LEU A 121 -4.77 13.86 -5.93
CA LEU A 121 -3.57 13.47 -5.21
C LEU A 121 -3.90 13.34 -3.70
N PRO A 122 -3.76 12.16 -3.08
CA PRO A 122 -3.95 12.03 -1.64
C PRO A 122 -2.81 12.70 -0.87
N ASP A 123 -2.89 12.76 0.46
CA ASP A 123 -1.77 13.27 1.27
C ASP A 123 -0.69 12.20 1.47
N GLU A 124 -1.10 10.93 1.53
CA GLU A 124 -0.25 9.74 1.53
C GLU A 124 -0.83 8.72 0.55
N VAL A 125 0.04 7.91 -0.06
CA VAL A 125 -0.41 6.72 -0.79
C VAL A 125 -0.75 5.64 0.24
N GLU A 126 -1.82 4.88 0.04
CA GLU A 126 -2.26 3.85 0.99
C GLU A 126 -2.36 2.47 0.35
N TRP A 127 -1.94 1.47 1.11
CA TRP A 127 -2.08 0.06 0.81
C TRP A 127 -3.43 -0.47 1.28
N TYR A 128 -4.03 -1.35 0.49
CA TYR A 128 -5.22 -2.07 0.90
C TYR A 128 -4.98 -2.88 2.18
N GLY A 129 -5.91 -2.81 3.12
CA GLY A 129 -5.80 -3.49 4.42
C GLY A 129 -4.80 -2.87 5.41
N GLY A 130 -4.20 -1.73 5.08
CA GLY A 130 -3.40 -0.91 6.01
C GLY A 130 -2.07 -1.53 6.43
N LYS A 131 -1.53 -2.51 5.68
CA LYS A 131 -0.17 -3.03 5.83
C LYS A 131 0.23 -3.89 4.64
N MET A 132 1.50 -3.85 4.26
CA MET A 132 2.06 -4.83 3.33
C MET A 132 2.32 -6.15 4.07
N ASN A 133 1.76 -7.26 3.58
CA ASN A 133 1.86 -8.56 4.25
C ASN A 133 3.20 -9.28 4.01
N HIS A 134 4.01 -8.83 3.05
CA HIS A 134 5.29 -9.44 2.70
C HIS A 134 6.42 -8.41 2.65
N ASP A 135 7.59 -8.84 3.12
CA ASP A 135 8.81 -8.04 3.06
C ASP A 135 9.29 -7.87 1.62
N GLY A 136 9.74 -6.66 1.30
CA GLY A 136 10.41 -6.40 0.05
C GLY A 136 10.41 -4.93 -0.36
N PRO A 137 11.16 -4.61 -1.42
CA PRO A 137 11.40 -3.23 -1.81
C PRO A 137 10.16 -2.60 -2.45
N CYS A 138 10.02 -1.29 -2.29
CA CYS A 138 9.06 -0.50 -3.05
C CYS A 138 9.62 0.85 -3.50
N GLU A 139 8.95 1.44 -4.48
CA GLU A 139 9.26 2.74 -5.08
C GLU A 139 7.97 3.32 -5.69
N ILE A 140 7.72 4.63 -5.56
CA ILE A 140 6.54 5.30 -6.12
C ILE A 140 6.99 6.37 -7.11
N TRP A 141 6.29 6.42 -8.24
CA TRP A 141 6.51 7.36 -9.33
C TRP A 141 5.25 8.14 -9.67
N CYS A 142 5.43 9.36 -10.16
CA CYS A 142 4.42 10.08 -10.91
C CYS A 142 4.95 10.33 -12.33
N ASP A 143 4.31 9.71 -13.32
CA ASP A 143 4.77 9.54 -14.70
C ASP A 143 6.24 9.05 -14.80
N ASP A 144 7.16 9.99 -15.00
CA ASP A 144 8.60 9.81 -15.20
C ASP A 144 9.45 10.28 -14.02
N GLU A 145 8.82 10.69 -12.92
CA GLU A 145 9.47 11.26 -11.75
C GLU A 145 9.31 10.36 -10.52
N VAL A 146 10.42 10.05 -9.85
CA VAL A 146 10.39 9.31 -8.58
C VAL A 146 9.95 10.24 -7.45
N VAL A 147 8.93 9.80 -6.70
CA VAL A 147 8.30 10.58 -5.62
C VAL A 147 8.32 9.87 -4.27
N LEU A 148 8.53 8.55 -4.27
CA LEU A 148 9.09 7.81 -3.15
C LEU A 148 10.26 6.98 -3.69
N PRO A 149 11.52 7.30 -3.33
CA PRO A 149 12.67 6.56 -3.82
C PRO A 149 12.72 5.14 -3.23
N PHE A 150 13.56 4.30 -3.84
CA PHE A 150 13.83 2.93 -3.40
C PHE A 150 13.89 2.82 -1.88
N THR A 151 12.96 2.04 -1.32
CA THR A 151 12.95 1.65 0.08
C THR A 151 13.10 0.14 0.13
N ALA A 152 14.16 -0.34 0.78
CA ALA A 152 14.55 -1.76 0.77
C ALA A 152 13.46 -2.71 1.30
N ASN A 153 12.72 -2.28 2.32
CA ASN A 153 11.65 -3.06 2.91
C ASN A 153 10.50 -2.15 3.35
N CYS A 154 9.47 -2.07 2.52
CA CYS A 154 8.35 -1.16 2.75
C CYS A 154 7.37 -1.66 3.81
N ALA A 155 7.23 -2.97 4.00
CA ALA A 155 6.42 -3.53 5.08
C ALA A 155 6.95 -3.15 6.46
N VAL A 156 8.29 -3.09 6.61
CA VAL A 156 8.94 -2.67 7.87
C VAL A 156 9.01 -1.15 8.01
N THR A 157 9.26 -0.44 6.91
CA THR A 157 9.43 1.03 6.94
C THR A 157 8.10 1.76 7.11
N TYR A 158 7.02 1.22 6.52
CA TYR A 158 5.67 1.79 6.50
C TYR A 158 4.65 0.77 7.05
N PRO A 159 4.70 0.46 8.36
CA PRO A 159 3.92 -0.65 8.93
C PRO A 159 2.41 -0.43 8.90
N GLU A 160 1.96 0.83 8.78
CA GLU A 160 0.56 1.22 8.62
C GLU A 160 0.09 1.21 7.14
N GLY A 161 0.95 0.78 6.20
CA GLY A 161 0.64 0.77 4.78
C GLY A 161 0.39 2.17 4.21
N LYS A 162 0.91 3.21 4.86
CA LYS A 162 0.85 4.61 4.45
C LYS A 162 2.22 5.05 4.00
N PHE A 163 2.32 5.51 2.76
CA PHE A 163 3.59 5.87 2.13
C PHE A 163 3.64 7.38 1.94
N PRO A 164 4.60 8.07 2.59
CA PRO A 164 4.87 9.45 2.27
C PRO A 164 5.43 9.51 0.84
N TYR A 165 5.13 10.58 0.14
CA TYR A 165 5.67 10.83 -1.18
C TYR A 165 5.75 12.33 -1.44
N GLU A 166 6.60 12.73 -2.37
CA GLU A 166 6.76 14.12 -2.78
C GLU A 166 5.57 14.58 -3.64
N LYS A 167 4.41 14.79 -3.02
CA LYS A 167 3.13 15.14 -3.68
C LYS A 167 3.24 16.25 -4.72
N ALA A 168 4.02 17.29 -4.43
CA ALA A 168 4.21 18.42 -5.35
C ALA A 168 4.81 17.99 -6.72
N LYS A 169 5.64 16.96 -6.76
CA LYS A 169 6.19 16.40 -8.01
C LYS A 169 5.14 15.68 -8.86
N CYS A 170 3.99 15.34 -8.28
CA CYS A 170 2.87 14.73 -8.98
C CYS A 170 1.87 15.75 -9.53
N GLU A 171 2.02 17.04 -9.24
CA GLU A 171 1.15 18.08 -9.78
C GLU A 171 1.30 18.17 -11.30
N GLY A 172 0.17 18.17 -12.02
CA GLY A 172 0.15 18.14 -13.49
C GLY A 172 0.54 16.79 -14.13
N LYS A 173 0.86 15.75 -13.33
CA LYS A 173 1.13 14.39 -13.82
C LYS A 173 -0.17 13.61 -14.00
N SER A 174 -0.11 12.56 -14.82
CA SER A 174 -1.31 11.78 -15.21
C SER A 174 -1.43 10.42 -14.55
N ARG A 175 -0.30 9.86 -14.08
CA ARG A 175 -0.24 8.52 -13.52
C ARG A 175 0.62 8.48 -12.28
N LEU A 176 0.10 7.89 -11.21
CA LEU A 176 0.89 7.43 -10.07
C LEU A 176 1.14 5.94 -10.25
N THR A 177 2.37 5.49 -10.04
CA THR A 177 2.74 4.07 -10.13
C THR A 177 3.48 3.64 -8.87
N MET A 178 2.96 2.64 -8.16
CA MET A 178 3.69 1.92 -7.13
C MET A 178 4.34 0.70 -7.75
N TYR A 179 5.65 0.56 -7.57
CA TYR A 179 6.39 -0.66 -7.81
C TYR A 179 6.64 -1.32 -6.46
N TRP A 180 6.21 -2.56 -6.30
CA TRP A 180 6.52 -3.38 -5.14
C TRP A 180 6.91 -4.79 -5.58
N MET A 181 7.87 -5.37 -4.88
CA MET A 181 8.25 -6.76 -5.09
C MET A 181 8.31 -7.47 -3.76
N SER A 182 7.56 -8.56 -3.62
CA SER A 182 7.71 -9.44 -2.48
C SER A 182 8.99 -10.26 -2.63
N THR A 183 9.79 -10.31 -1.57
CA THR A 183 10.99 -11.15 -1.48
C THR A 183 10.69 -12.53 -0.87
N LEU A 184 9.43 -12.91 -0.76
CA LEU A 184 9.00 -14.23 -0.28
C LEU A 184 8.84 -15.21 -1.45
N LEU A 185 9.36 -16.44 -1.33
CA LEU A 185 9.32 -17.49 -2.37
C LEU A 185 10.01 -17.05 -3.68
N GLU A 186 9.42 -17.32 -4.86
CA GLU A 186 9.80 -16.62 -6.09
C GLU A 186 9.54 -15.13 -5.92
N TRP A 187 10.40 -14.22 -6.40
CA TRP A 187 10.15 -12.79 -6.18
C TRP A 187 8.93 -12.35 -6.99
N GLN A 188 7.86 -11.97 -6.29
CA GLN A 188 6.56 -11.67 -6.88
C GLN A 188 6.43 -10.18 -7.13
N VAL A 189 6.04 -9.82 -8.35
CA VAL A 189 5.93 -8.42 -8.81
C VAL A 189 4.50 -7.91 -8.69
N TYR A 190 4.38 -6.74 -8.09
CA TYR A 190 3.14 -5.98 -7.94
C TYR A 190 3.39 -4.57 -8.46
N ILE A 191 2.68 -4.20 -9.52
CA ILE A 191 2.77 -2.86 -10.11
C ILE A 191 1.36 -2.34 -10.24
N ASP A 192 1.08 -1.25 -9.53
CA ASP A 192 -0.24 -0.62 -9.50
C ASP A 192 -0.14 0.79 -10.04
N CYS A 193 -0.96 1.07 -11.05
CA CYS A 193 -1.08 2.37 -11.68
C CYS A 193 -2.44 2.98 -11.38
N ALA A 194 -2.43 4.18 -10.80
CA ALA A 194 -3.61 5.01 -10.64
C ALA A 194 -3.62 6.15 -11.66
N LYS A 195 -4.80 6.45 -12.20
CA LYS A 195 -5.02 7.67 -12.99
C LYS A 195 -5.18 8.85 -12.04
N ILE A 196 -4.23 9.76 -12.04
CA ILE A 196 -4.24 10.98 -11.21
C ILE A 196 -4.38 12.22 -12.09
N GLY A 197 -4.80 13.33 -11.50
CA GLY A 197 -4.81 14.61 -12.20
C GLY A 197 -5.72 15.66 -11.58
N GLU A 198 -5.67 16.86 -12.15
CA GLU A 198 -6.55 17.96 -11.77
C GLU A 198 -8.02 17.64 -12.04
N GLY A 199 -8.91 18.18 -11.21
CA GLY A 199 -10.35 17.94 -11.31
C GLY A 199 -10.79 16.51 -10.94
N GLY A 200 -9.86 15.66 -10.47
CA GLY A 200 -10.20 14.39 -9.85
C GLY A 200 -11.09 14.59 -8.63
N SER A 201 -12.02 13.66 -8.42
CA SER A 201 -12.77 13.60 -7.16
C SER A 201 -11.81 13.43 -5.99
N PRO A 202 -12.20 13.85 -4.77
CA PRO A 202 -11.40 13.60 -3.57
C PRO A 202 -10.91 12.16 -3.58
N ALA A 203 -9.60 11.98 -3.40
CA ALA A 203 -8.97 10.67 -3.45
C ALA A 203 -9.73 9.75 -2.50
N SER A 204 -10.27 8.66 -3.03
CA SER A 204 -11.03 7.68 -2.27
C SER A 204 -10.32 6.34 -2.35
N ALA A 205 -10.44 5.54 -1.29
CA ALA A 205 -9.96 4.16 -1.25
C ALA A 205 -10.74 3.21 -2.19
N THR A 206 -11.52 3.76 -3.14
CA THR A 206 -12.46 3.03 -3.98
C THR A 206 -11.76 2.55 -5.24
N THR A 207 -11.33 1.30 -5.21
CA THR A 207 -10.82 0.61 -6.38
C THR A 207 -11.96 -0.02 -7.18
N SER A 208 -11.96 0.15 -8.50
CA SER A 208 -13.02 -0.30 -9.40
C SER A 208 -12.50 -1.35 -10.38
N THR A 209 -13.35 -2.29 -10.77
CA THR A 209 -13.05 -3.26 -11.83
C THR A 209 -13.59 -2.76 -13.17
N THR A 210 -12.84 -2.88 -14.26
CA THR A 210 -13.33 -2.54 -15.60
C THR A 210 -14.45 -3.48 -15.99
N ALA A 211 -15.68 -2.98 -15.98
CA ALA A 211 -16.81 -3.63 -16.65
C ALA A 211 -16.77 -3.24 -18.14
N THR A 212 -16.70 -4.21 -19.04
CA THR A 212 -16.98 -3.99 -20.46
C THR A 212 -18.39 -3.46 -20.59
N ASN A 213 -18.53 -2.14 -20.81
CA ASN A 213 -19.83 -1.53 -21.06
C ASN A 213 -20.40 -2.07 -22.37
N THR A 214 -21.36 -2.97 -22.27
CA THR A 214 -22.35 -3.16 -23.34
C THR A 214 -23.22 -1.90 -23.36
N THR A 215 -23.32 -1.32 -24.56
CA THR A 215 -24.09 -0.14 -24.91
C THR A 215 -25.44 -0.08 -24.20
N SER A 216 -25.62 0.87 -23.29
CA SER A 216 -26.95 1.28 -22.83
C SER A 216 -27.41 2.47 -23.65
N ALA A 217 -28.62 2.32 -24.18
CA ALA A 217 -29.22 3.15 -25.19
C ALA A 217 -29.44 4.60 -24.74
N THR A 218 -29.28 5.48 -25.73
CA THR A 218 -29.71 6.87 -25.81
C THR A 218 -31.09 7.09 -25.18
N THR A 219 -31.19 8.03 -24.24
CA THR A 219 -32.40 8.85 -24.10
C THR A 219 -31.97 10.30 -23.94
N ALA A 220 -32.27 11.08 -24.98
CA ALA A 220 -32.08 12.52 -25.04
C ALA A 220 -33.15 13.24 -24.19
N PRO A 221 -32.95 14.53 -23.85
CA PRO A 221 -33.51 15.17 -22.66
C PRO A 221 -34.91 15.74 -22.88
N VAL A 222 -35.74 15.76 -21.83
CA VAL A 222 -36.94 16.59 -21.77
C VAL A 222 -36.63 17.83 -20.95
N ALA A 223 -36.63 18.97 -21.63
CA ALA A 223 -36.62 20.30 -21.01
C ALA A 223 -38.01 20.67 -20.50
N SER A 224 -38.08 21.31 -19.33
CA SER A 224 -39.11 22.30 -18.97
C SER A 224 -38.66 23.15 -17.77
N THR A 225 -38.23 24.36 -18.12
CA THR A 225 -38.61 25.67 -17.56
C THR A 225 -38.47 25.99 -16.06
N THR A 226 -37.59 26.98 -15.86
CA THR A 226 -37.47 28.03 -14.83
C THR A 226 -38.74 28.44 -14.06
N THR A 227 -38.59 28.68 -12.76
CA THR A 227 -39.16 29.85 -12.09
C THR A 227 -38.20 30.35 -11.02
N GLU A 228 -37.92 31.64 -11.14
CA GLU A 228 -37.04 32.50 -10.36
C GLU A 228 -37.83 33.07 -9.16
N ALA A 229 -37.19 33.21 -8.00
CA ALA A 229 -37.60 34.19 -6.98
C ALA A 229 -36.43 34.53 -6.07
N THR A 230 -36.28 35.83 -5.88
CA THR A 230 -35.08 36.60 -5.53
C THR A 230 -35.12 37.04 -4.07
N THR A 231 -33.93 37.28 -3.50
CA THR A 231 -33.58 38.22 -2.40
C THR A 231 -34.31 38.18 -1.06
N ASP A 232 -33.54 38.04 0.03
CA ASP A 232 -33.45 39.15 1.00
C ASP A 232 -32.07 39.16 1.71
N VAL A 233 -31.56 40.37 1.89
CA VAL A 233 -30.29 40.74 2.54
C VAL A 233 -30.66 41.72 3.63
N THR A 234 -30.24 41.53 4.89
CA THR A 234 -29.96 42.65 5.83
C THR A 234 -29.09 42.16 7.00
N PRO A 235 -28.12 42.97 7.47
CA PRO A 235 -27.09 42.58 8.44
C PRO A 235 -27.50 42.87 9.89
N THR A 236 -26.76 42.33 10.86
CA THR A 236 -26.79 42.83 12.25
C THR A 236 -25.39 42.81 12.86
N THR A 237 -25.05 43.98 13.40
CA THR A 237 -23.85 44.45 14.12
C THR A 237 -23.80 43.94 15.58
N THR A 238 -22.66 43.38 16.07
CA THR A 238 -21.65 43.98 17.01
C THR A 238 -22.07 43.96 18.53
N PRO A 239 -21.20 44.01 19.59
CA PRO A 239 -19.74 43.76 19.79
C PRO A 239 -19.34 42.83 21.00
N SER A 240 -18.01 42.61 21.15
CA SER A 240 -17.20 42.42 22.39
C SER A 240 -17.36 41.12 23.23
N SER A 241 -16.36 40.54 23.91
CA SER A 241 -15.14 41.07 24.55
C SER A 241 -14.06 39.99 24.74
N THR A 242 -12.80 40.39 24.53
CA THR A 242 -11.57 40.15 25.32
C THR A 242 -11.54 39.03 26.37
N SER A 243 -10.51 38.18 26.30
CA SER A 243 -9.52 38.01 27.38
C SER A 243 -8.24 37.33 26.87
N GLN A 244 -7.14 38.07 26.99
CA GLN A 244 -5.78 37.56 27.08
C GLN A 244 -5.62 36.75 28.37
N THR A 245 -4.82 35.68 28.37
CA THR A 245 -3.68 35.60 29.30
C THR A 245 -2.64 34.64 28.73
N ASP A 246 -1.43 35.17 28.58
CA ASP A 246 -0.17 34.44 28.46
C ASP A 246 -0.01 33.40 29.57
N LEU A 247 0.75 32.32 29.29
CA LEU A 247 1.82 31.91 30.18
C LEU A 247 2.87 31.08 29.44
N SER A 248 4.06 31.68 29.46
CA SER A 248 5.36 31.19 29.01
C SER A 248 5.81 29.94 29.76
N GLY A 249 6.66 29.13 29.11
CA GLY A 249 7.33 27.99 29.73
C GLY A 249 8.37 27.34 28.80
N THR A 250 9.52 28.00 28.63
CA THR A 250 10.76 27.41 28.09
C THR A 250 11.53 26.70 29.20
N VAL A 251 12.00 25.48 28.95
CA VAL A 251 13.28 24.82 29.37
C VAL A 251 13.24 23.39 28.77
N GLY A 252 14.21 22.79 28.10
CA GLY A 252 15.67 22.91 28.15
C GLY A 252 16.25 21.65 28.83
N GLY A 253 17.03 20.84 28.10
CA GLY A 253 18.12 20.04 28.67
C GLY A 253 17.96 18.51 28.75
N GLU A 254 18.76 17.84 27.92
CA GLU A 254 19.47 16.56 28.08
C GLU A 254 19.09 15.54 29.18
N ALA A 255 18.93 14.28 28.77
CA ALA A 255 19.56 13.16 29.48
C ALA A 255 19.81 11.97 28.52
N SER A 256 21.09 11.68 28.32
CA SER A 256 21.61 10.46 27.74
C SER A 256 21.62 9.35 28.79
N SER A 257 21.16 8.13 28.45
CA SER A 257 21.58 6.92 29.16
C SER A 257 21.41 5.68 28.30
N THR A 258 22.54 5.23 27.76
CA THR A 258 22.82 3.88 27.30
C THR A 258 22.37 2.82 28.31
N THR A 259 21.62 1.80 27.88
CA THR A 259 21.58 0.51 28.58
C THR A 259 21.82 -0.61 27.59
N ASN A 260 23.00 -1.21 27.73
CA ASN A 260 23.52 -2.35 27.00
C ASN A 260 23.04 -3.62 27.75
N LEU A 261 22.16 -4.42 27.15
CA LEU A 261 21.80 -5.74 27.68
C LEU A 261 22.33 -6.82 26.73
N GLN A 262 23.56 -7.24 27.01
CA GLN A 262 24.17 -8.43 26.43
C GLN A 262 23.47 -9.69 26.97
N CYS A 263 22.74 -10.39 26.12
CA CYS A 263 22.22 -11.73 26.42
C CYS A 263 23.30 -12.78 26.08
N LYS A 264 24.17 -13.11 27.05
CA LYS A 264 25.11 -14.26 26.94
C LYS A 264 24.34 -15.56 27.17
N ARG A 265 24.09 -16.35 26.12
CA ARG A 265 23.69 -17.76 26.25
C ARG A 265 24.91 -18.63 26.56
N LYS A 266 24.82 -19.35 27.67
CA LYS A 266 25.74 -20.39 28.14
C LYS A 266 25.61 -21.62 27.24
N LEU A 267 26.66 -21.95 26.50
CA LEU A 267 26.79 -23.24 25.80
C LEU A 267 27.31 -24.28 26.80
N GLU A 268 26.45 -25.19 27.24
CA GLU A 268 26.89 -26.43 27.89
C GLU A 268 27.09 -27.51 26.82
N ARG A 269 28.34 -27.94 26.65
CA ARG A 269 28.71 -29.16 25.92
C ARG A 269 28.27 -30.36 26.75
N VAL A 270 27.44 -31.23 26.17
CA VAL A 270 27.33 -32.62 26.62
C VAL A 270 28.16 -33.46 25.67
N ALA A 271 29.22 -34.06 26.20
CA ALA A 271 30.02 -35.07 25.53
C ALA A 271 29.65 -36.46 26.09
N SER A 272 29.51 -37.40 25.16
CA SER A 272 29.75 -38.85 25.25
C SER A 272 29.11 -39.68 26.35
N ASN A 273 28.26 -40.61 25.92
CA ASN A 273 28.54 -42.06 26.01
C ASN A 273 28.17 -42.72 24.68
#